data_AF-A0A0N5BQC8-F1
#
_entry.id   AF-A0A0N5BQC8-F1
#
_cell.length_a   1.000
_cell.length_b   1.000
_cell.length_c   1.000
_cell.angle_alpha   90.00
_cell.angle_beta   90.00
_cell.angle_gamma   90.00
#
_symmetry.space_group_name_H-M   'P 1'
#
loop_
_entity.id
_entity.type
_entity.pdbx_description
1 polymer ?
#
loop_
_entity_poly.entity_id
_entity_poly.type
_entity_poly.pdbx_seq_one_letter_code
_entity_poly.pdbx_strand_id
1 'polypeptide(L)'
;MAEGVTDENGYFSITGETLEYTAIEPYIEFKYKCPEYEENSVEDRKFLYVPDSVFRYLGYTREFKFNFDEIDLIRIRERAYWSFF
;
A
#
# COMPACT_ATOMS: atom_id res chain seq x y z
N MET A 1 2.96 -4.32 -13.05
CA MET A 1 1.67 -4.16 -12.34
C MET A 1 1.05 -5.52 -12.10
N ALA A 2 0.31 -5.69 -11.00
CA ALA A 2 -0.41 -6.91 -10.66
C ALA A 2 -1.53 -6.60 -9.65
N GLU A 3 -2.50 -7.50 -9.52
CA GLU A 3 -3.62 -7.40 -8.59
C GLU A 3 -3.74 -8.70 -7.78
N GLY A 4 -4.25 -8.59 -6.56
CA GLY A 4 -4.49 -9.72 -5.68
C GLY A 4 -5.46 -9.38 -4.56
N VAL A 5 -5.90 -10.41 -3.83
CA VAL A 5 -6.73 -10.27 -2.64
C VAL A 5 -5.97 -10.83 -1.44
N THR A 6 -6.27 -10.31 -0.25
CA THR A 6 -5.75 -10.85 1.00
C THR A 6 -6.31 -12.25 1.25
N ASP A 7 -5.54 -13.09 1.94
CA ASP A 7 -6.03 -14.36 2.47
C ASP A 7 -6.95 -14.18 3.70
N GLU A 8 -7.38 -15.29 4.30
CA GLU A 8 -8.25 -15.31 5.49
C GLU A 8 -7.61 -14.66 6.74
N ASN A 9 -6.28 -14.52 6.75
CA ASN A 9 -5.52 -13.90 7.83
C ASN A 9 -5.14 -12.45 7.50
N GLY A 10 -5.55 -11.92 6.35
CA GLY A 10 -5.23 -10.56 5.91
C GLY A 10 -3.86 -10.42 5.22
N TYR A 11 -3.12 -11.51 4.98
CA TYR A 11 -1.83 -11.44 4.29
C TYR A 11 -2.02 -11.34 2.77
N PHE A 12 -1.09 -10.64 2.12
CA PHE A 12 -1.02 -10.58 0.65
C PHE A 12 0.43 -10.70 0.18
N SER A 13 0.60 -11.24 -1.03
CA SER A 13 1.88 -11.24 -1.74
C SER A 13 1.62 -10.98 -3.21
N ILE A 14 2.07 -9.83 -3.71
CA ILE A 14 1.81 -9.39 -5.08
C ILE A 14 3.15 -9.19 -5.78
N THR A 15 3.31 -9.82 -6.93
CA THR A 15 4.47 -9.66 -7.81
C THR A 15 3.99 -9.23 -9.17
N GLY A 16 4.62 -8.22 -9.75
CA GLY A 16 4.30 -7.77 -11.10
C GLY A 16 5.49 -7.08 -11.75
N GLU A 17 5.41 -6.98 -13.07
CA GLU A 17 6.43 -6.37 -13.92
C GLU A 17 5.81 -5.23 -14.71
N THR A 18 6.59 -4.20 -15.01
CA THR A 18 6.22 -3.14 -15.94
C THR A 18 7.46 -2.65 -16.66
N LEU A 19 7.28 -2.17 -17.89
CA LEU A 19 8.33 -1.51 -18.66
C LEU A 19 7.99 -0.03 -18.74
N GLU A 20 8.82 0.80 -18.12
CA GLU A 20 8.66 2.26 -18.15
C GLU A 20 9.92 2.94 -18.70
N TYR A 21 9.72 4.05 -19.40
CA TYR A 21 10.82 4.91 -19.85
C TYR A 21 11.44 5.70 -18.69
N THR A 22 10.69 5.87 -17.61
CA THR A 22 11.06 6.57 -16.37
C THR A 22 11.35 5.58 -15.24
N ALA A 23 11.78 6.10 -14.09
CA ALA A 23 11.93 5.29 -12.89
C ALA A 23 10.56 4.72 -12.47
N ILE A 24 10.55 3.44 -12.09
CA ILE A 24 9.35 2.77 -11.58
C ILE A 24 9.13 3.20 -10.12
N GLU A 25 7.95 3.72 -9.81
CA GLU A 25 7.52 4.14 -8.47
C GLU A 25 6.43 3.18 -7.95
N PRO A 26 6.80 2.03 -7.34
CA PRO A 26 5.82 1.05 -6.90
C PRO A 26 5.06 1.54 -5.66
N TYR A 27 3.75 1.33 -5.68
CA TYR A 27 2.84 1.54 -4.57
C TYR A 27 1.81 0.40 -4.53
N ILE A 28 1.18 0.21 -3.37
CA ILE A 28 0.02 -0.65 -3.23
C ILE A 28 -1.20 0.23 -3.15
N GLU A 29 -2.10 0.05 -4.11
CA GLU A 29 -3.48 0.47 -3.94
C GLU A 29 -4.26 -0.69 -3.34
N PHE A 30 -4.97 -0.42 -2.25
CA PHE A 30 -5.89 -1.39 -1.69
C PHE A 30 -7.25 -0.77 -1.46
N LYS A 31 -8.25 -1.63 -1.60
CA LYS A 31 -9.64 -1.32 -1.33
C LYS A 31 -10.07 -2.14 -0.14
N TYR A 32 -10.69 -1.50 0.83
CA TYR A 32 -11.11 -2.19 2.04
C TYR A 32 -12.52 -1.79 2.43
N LYS A 33 -13.18 -2.73 3.08
CA LYS A 33 -14.45 -2.55 3.75
C LYS A 33 -14.19 -2.81 5.22
N CYS A 34 -14.04 -1.76 6.03
CA CYS A 34 -13.92 -1.92 7.48
C CYS A 34 -15.32 -1.81 8.09
N PRO A 35 -15.97 -2.92 8.49
CA PRO A 35 -17.25 -2.86 9.17
C PRO A 35 -17.02 -2.47 10.62
N GLU A 36 -16.90 -1.17 10.90
CA GLU A 36 -17.04 -0.67 12.26
C GLU A 36 -18.26 0.23 12.32
N TYR A 37 -19.32 -0.31 12.93
CA TYR A 37 -20.55 0.35 13.35
C TYR A 37 -21.43 0.91 12.22
N GLU A 38 -22.48 0.16 11.85
CA GLU A 38 -23.77 0.59 11.25
C GLU A 38 -23.81 1.65 10.13
N GLU A 39 -22.69 2.13 9.62
CA GLU A 39 -22.62 2.97 8.44
C GLU A 39 -22.42 2.08 7.22
N ASN A 40 -23.10 2.43 6.13
CA ASN A 40 -22.91 1.81 4.83
C ASN A 40 -21.43 1.97 4.45
N SER A 41 -20.61 0.97 4.77
CA SER A 41 -19.17 1.01 4.53
C SER A 41 -18.93 1.21 3.04
N VAL A 42 -18.63 2.45 2.68
CA VAL A 42 -18.21 2.82 1.33
C VAL A 42 -16.86 2.14 1.11
N GLU A 43 -16.65 1.60 -0.08
CA GLU A 43 -15.38 1.01 -0.49
C GLU A 43 -14.32 2.12 -0.48
N ASP A 44 -13.53 2.18 0.59
CA ASP A 44 -12.47 3.17 0.73
C ASP A 44 -11.22 2.69 0.01
N ARG A 45 -10.58 3.60 -0.72
CA ARG A 45 -9.33 3.36 -1.44
C ARG A 45 -8.18 4.07 -0.73
N LYS A 46 -7.08 3.36 -0.54
CA LYS A 46 -5.86 3.90 0.09
C LYS A 46 -4.63 3.48 -0.71
N PHE A 47 -3.61 4.32 -0.64
CA PHE A 47 -2.34 4.12 -1.31
C PHE A 47 -1.23 4.01 -0.27
N LEU A 48 -0.40 2.98 -0.37
CA LEU A 48 0.82 2.83 0.41
C LEU A 48 2.00 2.93 -0.55
N TYR A 49 2.78 3.99 -0.36
CA TYR A 49 4.00 4.22 -1.13
C TYR A 49 5.18 3.57 -0.43
N VAL A 50 6.06 2.99 -1.23
CA VAL A 50 7.37 2.59 -0.74
C VAL A 50 8.19 3.85 -0.45
N PRO A 51 8.93 3.93 0.67
CA PRO A 51 9.79 5.07 0.95
C PRO A 51 10.88 5.28 -0.11
N ASP A 52 11.06 6.52 -0.58
CA ASP A 52 12.07 6.90 -1.59
C ASP A 52 13.50 6.49 -1.22
N SER A 53 13.78 6.41 0.09
CA SER A 53 15.07 6.00 0.62
C SER A 53 15.46 4.59 0.15
N VAL A 54 14.50 3.69 -0.05
CA VAL A 54 14.76 2.31 -0.50
C VAL A 54 15.29 2.30 -1.94
N PHE A 55 14.74 3.14 -2.83
CA PHE A 55 15.20 3.22 -4.22
C PHE A 55 16.60 3.82 -4.34
N ARG A 56 16.99 4.72 -3.44
CA ARG A 56 18.35 5.28 -3.40
C ARG A 56 19.43 4.22 -3.23
N TYR A 57 19.14 3.14 -2.48
CA TYR A 57 20.10 2.06 -2.22
C TYR A 57 20.08 0.98 -3.31
N LEU A 58 18.99 0.84 -4.04
CA LEU A 58 18.79 -0.25 -4.99
C LEU A 58 19.22 0.09 -6.42
N GLY A 59 19.51 1.36 -6.72
CA GLY A 59 20.07 1.78 -8.01
C GLY A 59 19.22 1.31 -9.19
N TYR A 60 19.85 0.64 -10.18
CA TYR A 60 19.22 0.06 -11.37
C TYR A 60 18.71 -1.38 -11.17
N THR A 61 18.37 -1.80 -9.95
CA THR A 61 17.86 -3.16 -9.77
C THR A 61 16.61 -3.38 -10.63
N ARG A 62 16.57 -4.52 -11.31
CA ARG A 62 15.39 -4.98 -12.08
C ARG A 62 14.37 -5.69 -11.22
N GLU A 63 14.76 -6.06 -10.01
CA GLU A 63 13.90 -6.76 -9.05
C GLU A 63 13.89 -5.98 -7.73
N PHE A 64 12.68 -5.71 -7.25
CA PHE A 64 12.41 -4.95 -6.04
C PHE A 64 11.43 -5.75 -5.16
N LYS A 65 11.76 -5.89 -3.88
CA LYS A 65 10.89 -6.52 -2.88
C LYS A 65 10.79 -5.62 -1.66
N PHE A 66 9.57 -5.41 -1.19
CA PHE A 66 9.30 -4.61 0.00
C PHE A 66 8.19 -5.25 0.82
N ASN A 67 8.40 -5.27 2.14
CA ASN A 67 7.41 -5.74 3.09
C ASN A 67 6.84 -4.52 3.82
N PHE A 68 5.53 -4.32 3.72
CA PHE A 68 4.83 -3.24 4.43
C PHE A 68 4.54 -3.57 5.90
N ASP A 69 4.88 -4.78 6.34
CA ASP A 69 4.59 -5.29 7.68
C ASP A 69 3.08 -5.26 7.98
N GLU A 70 2.70 -5.33 9.26
CA GLU A 70 1.32 -5.23 9.69
C GLU A 70 0.73 -3.82 9.41
N ILE A 71 -0.40 -3.79 8.73
CA ILE A 71 -1.12 -2.56 8.37
C ILE A 71 -2.44 -2.51 9.16
N ASP A 72 -2.54 -1.58 10.10
CA ASP A 72 -3.78 -1.33 10.86
C ASP A 72 -4.71 -0.38 10.07
N LEU A 73 -5.76 -0.95 9.49
CA LEU A 73 -6.74 -0.23 8.67
C LEU A 73 -7.59 0.78 9.47
N ILE A 74 -7.74 0.58 10.79
CA ILE A 74 -8.49 1.51 11.65
C ILE A 74 -7.67 2.79 11.82
N ARG A 75 -6.36 2.66 12.09
CA ARG A 75 -5.45 3.80 12.24
C ARG A 75 -5.27 4.59 10.95
N ILE A 76 -5.31 3.93 9.79
CA ILE A 76 -5.23 4.60 8.48
C ILE A 76 -6.52 5.38 8.13
N ARG A 77 -7.64 5.10 8.80
CA ARG A 77 -8.88 5.85 8.66
C ARG A 77 -8.79 7.24 9.30
N GLU A 78 -8.09 7.37 10.42
CA GLU A 78 -7.87 8.65 11.08
C GLU A 78 -7.03 9.53 10.15
N ARG A 79 -7.65 10.56 9.55
CA ARG A 79 -6.90 11.65 8.94
C ARG A 79 -5.86 12.07 9.96
N ALA A 80 -4.59 11.99 9.59
CA ALA A 80 -3.51 12.53 10.39
C ALA A 80 -3.72 14.04 10.57
N TYR A 81 -4.49 14.43 11.58
CA TYR A 81 -4.47 15.76 12.16
C TYR A 81 -3.15 15.85 12.92
N TRP A 82 -2.06 16.02 12.17
CA TRP A 82 -0.86 16.63 12.71
C TRP A 82 -1.19 18.09 12.99
N SER A 83 -1.74 18.36 14.17
CA SER A 83 -1.72 19.71 14.73
C SER A 83 -0.27 20.04 15.07
N PHE A 84 0.44 20.68 14.13
CA PHE A 84 1.55 21.56 14.51
C PHE A 84 0.93 22.86 14.99
N PHE A 85 0.91 23.04 16.31
CA PHE A 85 1.10 24.25 17.12
C PHE A 85 0.37 24.13 18.47
#